data_AF-A0A6P6UH17-F1
#
_entry.id   AF-A0A6P6UH17-F1
#
_cell.length_a   1.000
_cell.length_b   1.000
_cell.length_c   1.000
_cell.angle_alpha   90.00
_cell.angle_beta   90.00
_cell.angle_gamma   90.00
#
_symmetry.space_group_name_H-M   'P 1'
#
loop_
_entity.id
_entity.type
_entity.pdbx_description
1 polymer ?
#
loop_
_entity_poly.entity_id
_entity_poly.type
_entity_poly.pdbx_seq_one_letter_code
_entity_poly.pdbx_strand_id
1 'polypeptide(L)'
;MKIKHKQKLLVWKILHQALPCREALHKRTSKGDIICKICGENSETVEHIFFHCKQAQMIWRIAPLQWDGLKEHTADFRRWWTMLMEVQTRKEGREHINLTVNILWQIWKARNAAEFDGKDTHPMEVIRKAIKDCKEYHQSQQIQHQLSMSETETV
;
A
#
# COMPACT_ATOMS: atom_id res chain seq x y z
N MET A 1 11.50 -7.24 -6.43
CA MET A 1 10.93 -6.39 -5.36
C MET A 1 11.20 -7.04 -4.01
N LYS A 2 11.78 -6.30 -3.07
CA LYS A 2 12.16 -6.79 -1.73
C LYS A 2 11.10 -6.27 -0.74
N ILE A 3 9.98 -6.99 -0.62
CA ILE A 3 8.83 -6.64 0.24
C ILE A 3 8.31 -7.87 1.00
N LYS A 4 7.66 -7.64 2.15
CA LYS A 4 7.10 -8.70 3.02
C LYS A 4 5.99 -9.47 2.28
N HIS A 5 5.85 -10.77 2.53
CA HIS A 5 4.85 -11.63 1.87
C HIS A 5 3.41 -11.08 1.97
N LYS A 6 3.01 -10.58 3.14
CA LYS A 6 1.70 -9.95 3.37
C LYS A 6 1.41 -8.77 2.43
N GLN A 7 2.44 -8.03 2.02
CA GLN A 7 2.31 -6.90 1.11
C GLN A 7 2.11 -7.38 -0.33
N LYS A 8 2.81 -8.45 -0.73
CA LYS A 8 2.57 -9.12 -2.02
C LYS A 8 1.13 -9.63 -2.10
N LEU A 9 0.62 -10.26 -1.03
CA LEU A 9 -0.76 -10.71 -0.95
C LEU A 9 -1.77 -9.56 -1.05
N LEU A 10 -1.49 -8.41 -0.42
CA LEU A 10 -2.35 -7.23 -0.57
C LEU A 10 -2.42 -6.79 -2.03
N VAL A 11 -1.27 -6.58 -2.69
CA VAL A 11 -1.22 -6.18 -4.10
C VAL A 11 -1.95 -7.20 -4.98
N TRP A 12 -1.71 -8.49 -4.77
CA TRP A 12 -2.43 -9.55 -5.48
C TRP A 12 -3.94 -9.45 -5.29
N LYS A 13 -4.43 -9.28 -4.04
CA LYS A 13 -5.87 -9.11 -3.77
C LYS A 13 -6.45 -7.90 -4.46
N ILE A 14 -5.70 -6.80 -4.54
CA ILE A 14 -6.13 -5.60 -5.25
C ILE A 14 -6.28 -5.90 -6.75
N LEU A 15 -5.24 -6.45 -7.37
CA LEU A 15 -5.21 -6.75 -8.81
C LEU A 15 -6.27 -7.76 -9.25
N HIS A 16 -6.68 -8.65 -8.34
CA HIS A 16 -7.71 -9.66 -8.57
C HIS A 16 -9.10 -9.27 -8.04
N GLN A 17 -9.32 -8.00 -7.66
CA GLN A 17 -10.62 -7.52 -7.12
C GLN A 17 -11.15 -8.37 -5.94
N ALA A 18 -10.23 -8.93 -5.16
CA ALA A 18 -10.50 -9.79 -4.01
C ALA A 18 -10.37 -9.05 -2.67
N LEU A 19 -10.15 -7.74 -2.70
CA LEU A 19 -10.10 -6.91 -1.50
C LEU A 19 -11.53 -6.64 -1.00
N PRO A 20 -11.83 -6.84 0.30
CA PRO A 20 -13.16 -6.62 0.84
C PRO A 20 -13.41 -5.12 1.11
N CYS A 21 -13.49 -4.32 0.04
CA CYS A 21 -14.01 -2.96 0.10
C CYS A 21 -15.52 -2.96 0.32
N ARG A 22 -16.08 -1.91 0.97
CA ARG A 22 -17.51 -1.87 1.28
C ARG A 22 -18.38 -2.03 0.04
N GLU A 23 -18.01 -1.40 -1.08
CA GLU A 23 -18.76 -1.57 -2.32
C GLU A 23 -18.73 -3.03 -2.83
N ALA A 24 -17.57 -3.71 -2.77
CA ALA A 24 -17.47 -5.11 -3.17
C ALA A 24 -18.25 -6.03 -2.21
N LEU A 25 -18.26 -5.74 -0.91
CA LEU A 25 -19.04 -6.49 0.08
C LEU A 25 -20.55 -6.31 -0.15
N HIS A 26 -20.99 -5.08 -0.37
CA HIS A 26 -22.38 -4.77 -0.68
C HIS A 26 -22.82 -5.47 -1.97
N LYS A 27 -22.01 -5.41 -3.04
CA LYS A 27 -22.29 -6.13 -4.31
C LYS A 27 -22.47 -7.64 -4.13
N ARG A 28 -21.77 -8.26 -3.17
CA ARG A 28 -21.83 -9.72 -2.94
C ARG A 28 -22.93 -10.14 -1.97
N THR A 29 -23.31 -9.27 -1.03
CA THR A 29 -24.16 -9.64 0.10
C THR A 29 -25.48 -8.86 0.16
N SER A 30 -25.61 -7.78 -0.63
CA SER A 30 -26.67 -6.79 -0.56
C SER A 30 -26.86 -6.20 0.85
N LYS A 31 -25.79 -6.21 1.66
CA LYS A 31 -25.78 -5.74 3.05
C LYS A 31 -24.67 -4.74 3.29
N GLY A 32 -24.88 -3.87 4.27
CA GLY A 32 -23.93 -2.85 4.69
C GLY A 32 -23.99 -1.59 3.84
N ASP A 33 -23.39 -0.53 4.39
CA ASP A 33 -23.22 0.76 3.73
C ASP A 33 -22.03 0.73 2.76
N ILE A 34 -22.15 1.41 1.62
CA ILE A 34 -21.09 1.55 0.62
C ILE A 34 -20.20 2.76 0.89
N ILE A 35 -20.65 3.74 1.67
CA ILE A 35 -19.89 4.97 1.90
C ILE A 35 -18.63 4.69 2.71
N CYS A 36 -17.52 5.33 2.31
CA CYS A 36 -16.24 5.21 3.01
C CYS A 36 -16.34 5.74 4.43
N LYS A 37 -16.04 4.88 5.42
CA LYS A 37 -16.08 5.24 6.85
C LYS A 37 -15.08 6.34 7.24
N ILE A 38 -13.98 6.48 6.47
CA ILE A 38 -12.93 7.45 6.76
C ILE A 38 -13.35 8.85 6.32
N CYS A 39 -13.81 9.03 5.07
CA CYS A 39 -14.14 10.35 4.55
C CYS A 39 -15.62 10.71 4.64
N GLY A 40 -16.52 9.72 4.70
CA GLY A 40 -17.97 9.92 4.77
C GLY A 40 -18.63 10.43 3.49
N GLU A 41 -17.91 10.49 2.36
CA GLU A 41 -18.38 11.24 1.17
C GLU A 41 -18.70 10.38 -0.05
N ASN A 42 -17.86 9.39 -0.35
CA ASN A 42 -17.96 8.62 -1.59
C ASN A 42 -18.04 7.11 -1.31
N SER A 43 -18.53 6.35 -2.29
CA SER A 43 -18.49 4.88 -2.26
C SER A 43 -17.04 4.38 -2.05
N GLU A 44 -16.87 3.43 -1.15
CA GLU A 44 -15.58 2.82 -0.86
C GLU A 44 -15.23 1.75 -1.90
N THR A 45 -14.62 2.20 -2.99
CA THR A 45 -13.94 1.35 -3.98
C THR A 45 -12.47 1.14 -3.63
N VAL A 46 -11.78 0.27 -4.36
CA VAL A 46 -10.33 0.09 -4.24
C VAL A 46 -9.60 1.41 -4.55
N GLU A 47 -9.94 2.04 -5.67
CA GLU A 47 -9.37 3.30 -6.12
C GLU A 47 -9.64 4.41 -5.10
N HIS A 48 -10.83 4.41 -4.48
CA HIS A 48 -11.15 5.34 -3.42
C HIS A 48 -10.27 5.12 -2.19
N ILE A 49 -10.15 3.90 -1.68
CA ILE A 49 -9.32 3.58 -0.50
C ILE A 49 -7.88 4.04 -0.72
N PHE A 50 -7.30 3.75 -1.90
CA PHE A 50 -5.88 3.97 -2.13
C PHE A 50 -5.54 5.33 -2.72
N PHE A 51 -6.45 6.03 -3.41
CA PHE A 51 -6.11 7.26 -4.13
C PHE A 51 -7.08 8.41 -3.92
N HIS A 52 -8.40 8.17 -3.91
CA HIS A 52 -9.38 9.26 -3.96
C HIS A 52 -9.96 9.67 -2.61
N CYS A 53 -9.81 8.84 -1.57
CA CYS A 53 -10.15 9.22 -0.21
C CYS A 53 -9.32 10.42 0.23
N LYS A 54 -9.96 11.41 0.88
CA LYS A 54 -9.29 12.61 1.40
C LYS A 54 -8.05 12.28 2.24
N GLN A 55 -8.14 11.25 3.07
CA GLN A 55 -7.00 10.78 3.88
C GLN A 55 -5.88 10.21 3.00
N ALA A 56 -6.21 9.38 2.00
CA ALA A 56 -5.24 8.82 1.06
C ALA A 56 -4.52 9.91 0.25
N GLN A 57 -5.25 10.91 -0.23
CA GLN A 57 -4.68 12.07 -0.93
C GLN A 57 -3.68 12.84 -0.03
N MET A 58 -4.03 13.05 1.24
CA MET A 58 -3.13 13.67 2.20
C MET A 58 -1.87 12.84 2.40
N ILE A 59 -2.00 11.52 2.57
CA ILE A 59 -0.89 10.58 2.72
C ILE A 59 0.07 10.66 1.54
N TRP A 60 -0.44 10.62 0.31
CA TRP A 60 0.40 10.73 -0.89
C TRP A 60 1.07 12.10 -1.02
N ARG A 61 0.41 13.18 -0.62
CA ARG A 61 0.98 14.53 -0.64
C ARG A 61 2.18 14.69 0.29
N ILE A 62 2.19 14.00 1.44
CA ILE A 62 3.29 14.07 2.42
C ILE A 62 4.31 12.92 2.28
N ALA A 63 4.06 11.98 1.38
CA ALA A 63 4.98 10.87 1.15
C ALA A 63 6.29 11.41 0.54
N PRO A 64 7.47 10.91 0.96
CA PRO A 64 8.75 11.34 0.41
C PRO A 64 9.03 10.62 -0.92
N LEU A 65 8.11 10.71 -1.87
CA LEU A 65 8.22 10.15 -3.21
C LEU A 65 7.46 11.02 -4.22
N GLN A 66 7.94 11.05 -5.45
CA GLN A 66 7.29 11.76 -6.55
C GLN A 66 6.71 10.75 -7.54
N TRP A 67 5.46 10.99 -7.92
CA TRP A 67 4.68 10.18 -8.84
C TRP A 67 4.47 10.95 -10.14
N ASP A 68 5.54 11.13 -10.90
CA ASP A 68 5.45 11.81 -12.19
C ASP A 68 4.59 10.97 -13.14
N GLY A 69 3.49 11.55 -13.64
CA GLY A 69 2.55 10.91 -14.57
C GLY A 69 1.63 9.84 -13.98
N LEU A 70 1.95 9.24 -12.82
CA LEU A 70 1.11 8.17 -12.24
C LEU A 70 -0.26 8.66 -11.75
N LYS A 71 -0.39 9.94 -11.39
CA LYS A 71 -1.66 10.51 -10.88
C LYS A 71 -2.81 10.34 -11.87
N GLU A 72 -2.52 10.39 -13.17
CA GLU A 72 -3.50 10.26 -14.26
C GLU A 72 -4.11 8.85 -14.36
N HIS A 73 -3.47 7.85 -13.76
CA HIS A 73 -3.91 6.46 -13.83
C HIS A 73 -4.66 5.99 -12.59
N THR A 74 -4.86 6.85 -11.59
CA THR A 74 -5.48 6.49 -10.29
C THR A 74 -6.94 6.04 -10.39
N ALA A 75 -7.59 6.23 -11.53
CA ALA A 75 -8.94 5.73 -11.82
C ALA A 75 -9.00 4.21 -12.09
N ASP A 76 -7.85 3.57 -12.36
CA ASP A 76 -7.73 2.13 -12.54
C ASP A 76 -6.45 1.66 -11.84
N PHE A 77 -6.61 0.97 -10.71
CA PHE A 77 -5.47 0.50 -9.93
C PHE A 77 -4.55 -0.41 -10.76
N ARG A 78 -5.08 -1.25 -11.64
CA ARG A 78 -4.29 -2.17 -12.46
C ARG A 78 -3.43 -1.39 -13.44
N ARG A 79 -4.01 -0.41 -14.14
CA ARG A 79 -3.26 0.48 -15.05
C ARG A 79 -2.19 1.26 -14.29
N TRP A 80 -2.55 1.84 -13.14
CA TRP A 80 -1.61 2.54 -12.27
C TRP A 80 -0.45 1.64 -11.83
N TRP A 81 -0.74 0.40 -11.44
CA TRP A 81 0.28 -0.58 -11.02
C TRP A 81 1.23 -0.96 -12.17
N THR A 82 0.71 -1.15 -13.38
CA THR A 82 1.54 -1.41 -14.56
C THR A 82 2.55 -0.28 -14.80
N MET A 83 2.08 0.97 -14.80
CA MET A 83 2.94 2.14 -14.98
C MET A 83 3.98 2.29 -13.85
N LEU A 84 3.60 1.95 -12.62
CA LEU A 84 4.55 1.94 -11.49
C LEU A 84 5.68 0.92 -11.71
N MET A 85 5.38 -0.25 -12.30
CA MET A 85 6.40 -1.28 -12.57
C MET A 85 7.36 -0.87 -13.69
N GLU A 86 6.95 -0.03 -14.64
CA GLU A 86 7.85 0.51 -15.68
C GLU A 86 8.98 1.37 -15.10
N VAL A 87 8.77 1.95 -13.91
CA VAL A 87 9.77 2.75 -13.18
C VAL A 87 10.87 1.88 -12.55
N GLN A 88 10.68 0.56 -12.46
CA GLN A 88 11.62 -0.35 -11.79
C GLN A 88 13.05 -0.29 -12.34
N THR A 89 13.21 0.02 -13.63
CA THR A 89 14.51 0.10 -14.31
C THR A 89 15.24 1.43 -14.09
N ARG A 90 14.56 2.44 -13.56
CA ARG A 90 15.16 3.75 -13.27
C ARG A 90 16.04 3.69 -12.02
N LYS A 91 16.96 4.66 -11.90
CA LYS A 91 17.72 4.88 -10.66
C LYS A 91 16.74 5.04 -9.49
N GLU A 92 16.97 4.32 -8.40
CA GLU A 92 16.12 4.28 -7.19
C GLU A 92 14.68 3.75 -7.41
N GLY A 93 14.37 3.21 -8.60
CA GLY A 93 13.03 2.71 -8.93
C GLY A 93 12.56 1.59 -8.02
N ARG A 94 13.46 0.70 -7.57
CA ARG A 94 13.12 -0.40 -6.65
C ARG A 94 12.75 0.12 -5.27
N GLU A 95 13.49 1.11 -4.77
CA GLU A 95 13.28 1.76 -3.49
C GLU A 95 11.94 2.52 -3.50
N HIS A 96 11.64 3.24 -4.58
CA HIS A 96 10.37 3.91 -4.81
C HIS A 96 9.19 2.94 -4.79
N ILE A 97 9.33 1.81 -5.51
CA ILE A 97 8.31 0.75 -5.53
C ILE A 97 8.12 0.15 -4.14
N ASN A 98 9.21 -0.18 -3.43
CA ASN A 98 9.12 -0.75 -2.08
C ASN A 98 8.41 0.21 -1.11
N LEU A 99 8.75 1.50 -1.12
CA LEU A 99 8.09 2.50 -0.28
C LEU A 99 6.61 2.65 -0.66
N THR A 100 6.31 2.71 -1.96
CA THR A 100 4.94 2.78 -2.48
C THR A 100 4.09 1.62 -1.98
N VAL A 101 4.60 0.39 -2.05
CA VAL A 101 3.90 -0.80 -1.52
C VAL A 101 3.73 -0.75 0.00
N ASN A 102 4.72 -0.22 0.73
CA ASN A 102 4.60 -0.02 2.17
C ASN A 102 3.51 1.00 2.51
N ILE A 103 3.37 2.08 1.73
CA ILE A 103 2.31 3.07 1.91
C ILE A 103 0.93 2.45 1.64
N LEU A 104 0.75 1.73 0.53
CA LEU A 104 -0.48 0.99 0.25
C LEU A 104 -0.86 0.06 1.40
N TRP A 105 0.12 -0.66 1.95
CA TRP A 105 -0.08 -1.52 3.10
C TRP A 105 -0.54 -0.77 4.35
N GLN A 106 0.07 0.39 4.65
CA GLN A 106 -0.33 1.18 5.83
C GLN A 106 -1.67 1.89 5.63
N ILE A 107 -2.02 2.33 4.41
CA ILE A 107 -3.37 2.83 4.07
C ILE A 107 -4.40 1.74 4.36
N TRP A 108 -4.17 0.51 3.86
CA TRP A 108 -5.07 -0.61 4.10
C TRP A 108 -5.25 -0.91 5.59
N LYS A 109 -4.15 -0.87 6.36
CA LYS A 109 -4.20 -1.04 7.81
C LYS A 109 -4.99 0.08 8.52
N ALA A 110 -4.75 1.34 8.15
CA ALA A 110 -5.44 2.48 8.74
C ALA A 110 -6.95 2.39 8.49
N ARG A 111 -7.34 2.05 7.25
CA ARG A 111 -8.73 1.78 6.89
C ARG A 111 -9.34 0.65 7.71
N ASN A 112 -8.67 -0.49 7.86
CA ASN A 112 -9.20 -1.59 8.66
C ASN A 112 -9.34 -1.23 10.14
N ALA A 113 -8.40 -0.46 10.71
CA ALA A 113 -8.50 0.02 12.07
C ALA A 113 -9.70 0.98 12.24
N ALA A 114 -9.99 1.83 11.25
CA ALA A 114 -11.20 2.65 11.25
C ALA A 114 -12.47 1.79 11.16
N GLU A 115 -12.47 0.77 10.29
CA GLU A 115 -13.63 -0.13 10.08
C GLU A 115 -13.97 -0.94 11.32
N PHE A 116 -12.99 -1.63 11.91
CA PHE A 116 -13.22 -2.62 12.97
C PHE A 116 -12.98 -2.09 14.38
N ASP A 117 -12.05 -1.13 14.55
CA ASP A 117 -11.65 -0.64 15.87
C ASP A 117 -12.13 0.80 16.14
N GLY A 118 -12.80 1.44 15.16
CA GLY A 118 -13.23 2.85 15.25
C GLY A 118 -12.05 3.83 15.35
N LYS A 119 -10.85 3.40 14.98
CA LYS A 119 -9.62 4.18 15.15
C LYS A 119 -9.32 5.05 13.94
N ASP A 120 -9.28 6.37 14.14
CA ASP A 120 -8.72 7.28 13.15
C ASP A 120 -7.19 7.33 13.24
N THR A 121 -6.52 7.19 12.10
CA THR A 121 -5.05 7.21 12.02
C THR A 121 -4.61 8.41 11.21
N HIS A 122 -3.92 9.34 11.88
CA HIS A 122 -3.41 10.55 11.25
C HIS A 122 -2.49 10.23 10.04
N PRO A 123 -2.61 10.92 8.88
CA PRO A 123 -1.81 10.67 7.68
C PRO A 123 -0.29 10.56 7.92
N MET A 124 0.25 11.46 8.75
CA MET A 124 1.68 11.45 9.09
C MET A 124 2.12 10.15 9.79
N GLU A 125 1.25 9.56 10.60
CA GLU A 125 1.53 8.30 11.29
C GLU A 125 1.57 7.13 10.30
N VAL A 126 0.72 7.15 9.27
CA VAL A 126 0.73 6.17 8.17
C VAL A 126 2.08 6.21 7.45
N ILE A 127 2.57 7.40 7.10
CA ILE A 127 3.87 7.57 6.42
C ILE A 127 5.03 7.17 7.32
N ARG A 128 5.04 7.58 8.59
CA ARG A 128 6.09 7.17 9.54
C ARG A 128 6.19 5.65 9.65
N LYS A 129 5.05 4.96 9.75
CA LYS A 129 4.99 3.49 9.76
C LYS A 129 5.49 2.89 8.45
N ALA A 130 5.12 3.47 7.30
CA ALA A 130 5.56 2.96 6.00
C ALA A 130 7.09 3.07 5.83
N ILE A 131 7.68 4.20 6.21
CA ILE A 131 9.13 4.43 6.16
C ILE A 131 9.84 3.49 7.14
N LYS A 132 9.33 3.37 8.38
CA LYS A 132 9.88 2.47 9.39
C LYS A 132 9.87 1.01 8.92
N ASP A 133 8.73 0.51 8.44
CA ASP A 133 8.59 -0.86 7.94
C ASP A 133 9.53 -1.14 6.76
N CYS A 134 9.73 -0.15 5.88
CA CYS A 134 10.64 -0.26 4.74
C CYS A 134 12.11 -0.36 5.19
N LYS A 135 12.53 0.45 6.17
CA LYS A 135 13.89 0.42 6.75
C LYS A 135 14.17 -0.89 7.47
N GLU A 136 13.26 -1.31 8.35
CA GLU A 136 13.38 -2.58 9.10
C GLU A 136 13.52 -3.77 8.16
N TYR A 137 12.72 -3.82 7.09
CA TYR A 137 12.82 -4.89 6.12
C TYR A 137 14.18 -4.91 5.40
N HIS A 138 14.71 -3.74 5.05
CA HIS A 138 16.04 -3.65 4.43
C HIS A 138 17.14 -4.16 5.35
N GLN A 139 17.09 -3.79 6.63
CA GLN A 139 18.03 -4.24 7.66
C GLN A 139 17.95 -5.76 7.87
N SER A 140 16.75 -6.33 7.97
CA SER A 140 16.59 -7.79 8.11
C SER A 140 17.16 -8.57 6.93
N GLN A 141 17.05 -8.03 5.70
CA GLN A 141 17.62 -8.66 4.51
C GLN A 141 19.15 -8.61 4.49
N GLN A 142 19.77 -7.54 5.01
CA GLN A 142 21.22 -7.43 5.14
C GLN A 142 21.76 -8.44 6.16
N ILE A 143 21.10 -8.54 7.33
CA ILE A 143 21.46 -9.50 8.38
C ILE A 143 21.36 -10.94 7.88
N GLN A 144 20.28 -11.30 7.19
CA GLN A 144 20.11 -12.63 6.60
C GLN A 144 21.20 -12.96 5.57
N HIS A 145 21.58 -11.99 4.75
CA HIS A 145 22.64 -12.18 3.77
C HIS A 145 24.01 -12.39 4.44
N GLN A 146 24.32 -11.63 5.49
CA GLN A 146 25.55 -11.79 6.27
C GLN A 146 25.64 -13.17 6.94
N LEU A 147 24.55 -13.62 7.58
CA LEU A 147 24.48 -14.94 8.22
C LEU A 147 24.69 -16.08 7.21
N SER A 148 24.02 -15.99 6.05
CA SER A 148 24.18 -16.98 4.98
C SER A 148 25.59 -17.02 4.41
N MET A 149 26.29 -15.87 4.30
CA MET A 149 27.67 -15.82 3.82
C MET A 149 28.63 -16.48 4.81
N SER A 150 28.47 -16.19 6.12
CA SER A 150 29.31 -16.79 7.17
C SER A 150 29.15 -18.31 7.28
N GLU A 151 27.96 -18.86 7.01
CA GLU A 151 27.72 -20.30 7.04
C GLU A 151 28.45 -21.04 5.90
N THR A 152 28.55 -20.44 4.70
CA THR A 152 29.31 -21.02 3.57
C THR A 152 30.83 -20.94 3.72
N GLU A 153 31.35 -20.03 4.54
CA GLU A 153 32.80 -19.89 4.79
C GLU A 153 33.30 -20.87 5.86
N THR A 154 32.40 -21.48 6.63
CA THR A 154 32.71 -22.48 7.67
C THR A 154 32.66 -23.94 7.20
N VAL A 155 32.59 -24.20 5.88
CA VAL A 155 32.59 -25.55 5.27
C VAL A 155 33.82 -25.76 4.42
#